data_AF-A0A183HR82-F1
#
_entry.id   AF-A0A183HR82-F1
#
_cell.length_a   1.000
_cell.length_b   1.000
_cell.length_c   1.000
_cell.angle_alpha   90.00
_cell.angle_beta   90.00
_cell.angle_gamma   90.00
#
_symmetry.space_group_name_H-M   'P 1'
#
loop_
_entity.id
_entity.type
_entity.pdbx_description
1 polymer ?
#
loop_
_entity_poly.entity_id
_entity_poly.type
_entity_poly.pdbx_seq_one_letter_code
_entity_poly.pdbx_strand_id
1 'polypeptide(L)'
;MNPIEMIISNFYLLYIFLLSIAYCNKDASRLLEDLLFNYNKLVRPINNKTNPLVVYFKLKLSQLLDVHEKNQIMTTNVWLQHVLAISCLNLTKFAANLFCYFLALMKKSSIKQN
;
A
#
# COMPACT_ATOMS: atom_id res chain seq x y z
N MET A 1 -40.14 -15.50 -12.06
CA MET A 1 -39.65 -15.11 -10.72
C MET A 1 -40.35 -13.83 -10.33
N ASN A 2 -40.98 -13.81 -9.15
CA ASN A 2 -41.78 -12.67 -8.72
C ASN A 2 -40.90 -11.43 -8.50
N PRO A 3 -41.37 -10.22 -8.83
CA PRO A 3 -40.60 -8.98 -8.68
C PRO A 3 -40.17 -8.73 -7.22
N ILE A 4 -40.92 -9.26 -6.25
CA ILE A 4 -40.62 -9.16 -4.82
C ILE A 4 -39.38 -9.98 -4.43
N GLU A 5 -39.23 -11.20 -4.97
CA GLU A 5 -38.08 -12.09 -4.71
C GLU A 5 -36.75 -11.47 -5.21
N MET A 6 -36.81 -10.75 -6.33
CA MET A 6 -35.66 -10.07 -6.91
C MET A 6 -35.19 -8.90 -6.04
N ILE A 7 -36.12 -8.18 -5.40
CA ILE A 7 -35.82 -7.08 -4.48
C ILE A 7 -35.15 -7.62 -3.21
N ILE A 8 -35.70 -8.70 -2.63
CA ILE A 8 -35.17 -9.32 -1.41
C ILE A 8 -33.74 -9.84 -1.63
N SER A 9 -33.48 -10.51 -2.77
CA SER A 9 -32.15 -11.00 -3.12
C SER A 9 -31.12 -9.86 -3.23
N ASN A 10 -31.50 -8.73 -3.83
CA ASN A 10 -30.60 -7.58 -3.97
C ASN A 10 -30.27 -6.92 -2.63
N PHE A 11 -31.26 -6.79 -1.73
CA PHE A 11 -31.01 -6.31 -0.37
C PHE A 11 -30.08 -7.23 0.43
N TYR A 12 -30.23 -8.55 0.27
CA TYR A 12 -29.35 -9.53 0.91
C TYR A 12 -27.91 -9.45 0.36
N LEU A 13 -27.76 -9.26 -0.94
CA LEU A 13 -26.46 -9.09 -1.60
C LEU A 13 -25.77 -7.79 -1.16
N LEU A 14 -26.53 -6.69 -1.05
CA LEU A 14 -26.06 -5.43 -0.51
C LEU A 14 -25.57 -5.59 0.95
N TYR A 15 -26.33 -6.32 1.78
CA TYR A 15 -25.98 -6.56 3.17
C TYR A 15 -24.67 -7.35 3.31
N ILE A 16 -24.49 -8.42 2.53
CA ILE A 16 -23.24 -9.20 2.49
C ILE A 16 -22.06 -8.33 2.04
N PHE A 17 -22.26 -7.46 1.05
CA PHE A 17 -21.22 -6.58 0.54
C PHE A 17 -20.77 -5.56 1.62
N LEU A 18 -21.71 -4.98 2.34
CA LEU A 18 -21.42 -4.05 3.45
C LEU A 18 -20.68 -4.76 4.60
N LEU A 19 -21.08 -5.99 4.92
CA LEU A 19 -20.40 -6.80 5.93
C LEU A 19 -18.93 -7.07 5.56
N SER A 20 -18.66 -7.43 4.30
CA SER A 20 -17.31 -7.70 3.79
C SER A 20 -16.37 -6.49 3.92
N ILE A 21 -16.87 -5.27 3.65
CA ILE A 21 -16.10 -4.03 3.81
C ILE A 21 -15.73 -3.80 5.28
N ALA A 22 -16.66 -4.07 6.20
CA ALA A 22 -16.45 -3.90 7.63
C ALA A 22 -15.42 -4.89 8.20
N TYR A 23 -15.37 -6.12 7.70
CA TYR A 23 -14.36 -7.11 8.10
C TYR A 23 -12.97 -6.77 7.54
N CYS A 24 -12.87 -6.42 6.26
CA CYS A 24 -11.58 -6.15 5.60
C CYS A 24 -10.76 -5.03 6.28
N ASN A 25 -11.42 -3.99 6.80
CA ASN A 25 -10.73 -2.92 7.52
C ASN A 25 -10.13 -3.41 8.85
N LYS A 26 -10.84 -4.28 9.58
CA LYS A 26 -10.35 -4.84 10.86
C LYS A 26 -9.18 -5.79 10.65
N ASP A 27 -9.21 -6.60 9.60
CA ASP A 27 -8.12 -7.52 9.27
C ASP A 27 -6.84 -6.78 8.88
N ALA A 28 -6.96 -5.66 8.15
CA ALA A 28 -5.84 -4.80 7.82
C ALA A 28 -5.22 -4.15 9.06
N SER A 29 -6.05 -3.62 9.97
CA SER A 29 -5.58 -3.06 11.24
C SER A 29 -4.90 -4.12 12.12
N ARG A 30 -5.46 -5.33 12.19
CA ARG A 30 -4.85 -6.45 12.94
C ARG A 30 -3.50 -6.85 12.36
N LEU A 31 -3.38 -6.96 11.03
CA LEU A 31 -2.11 -7.26 10.37
C LEU A 31 -1.08 -6.14 10.64
N LEU A 32 -1.51 -4.89 10.62
CA LEU A 32 -0.65 -3.75 10.94
C LEU A 32 -0.15 -3.82 12.39
N GLU A 33 -1.05 -4.06 13.34
CA GLU A 33 -0.72 -4.22 14.76
C GLU A 33 0.25 -5.39 14.98
N ASP A 34 -0.01 -6.55 14.36
CA ASP A 34 0.87 -7.73 14.44
C ASP A 34 2.27 -7.47 13.84
N LEU A 35 2.36 -6.70 12.74
CA LEU A 35 3.64 -6.36 12.11
C LEU A 35 4.42 -5.30 12.90
N LEU A 36 3.73 -4.36 13.55
CA LEU A 36 4.34 -3.28 14.31
C LEU A 36 4.65 -3.66 15.77
N PHE A 37 3.99 -4.68 16.33
CA PHE A 37 4.14 -5.10 17.72
C PHE A 37 5.59 -5.37 18.14
N ASN A 38 6.41 -5.89 17.22
CA ASN A 38 7.83 -6.17 17.47
C ASN A 38 8.77 -5.37 16.55
N TYR A 39 8.30 -4.26 15.97
CA TYR A 39 9.11 -3.43 15.10
C TYR A 39 9.88 -2.36 15.90
N ASN A 40 11.18 -2.56 16.12
CA ASN A 40 12.03 -1.56 16.75
C ASN A 40 12.66 -0.63 15.70
N LYS A 41 12.20 0.63 15.64
CA LYS A 41 12.69 1.65 14.69
C LYS A 41 14.18 1.99 14.88
N LEU A 42 14.74 1.78 16.06
CA LEU A 42 16.14 2.09 16.37
C LEU A 42 17.11 0.98 15.95
N VAL A 43 16.59 -0.20 15.61
CA VAL A 43 17.41 -1.36 15.22
C VAL A 43 17.37 -1.52 13.71
N ARG A 44 18.57 -1.67 13.14
CA ARG A 44 18.75 -1.94 11.71
C ARG A 44 17.97 -3.21 11.31
N PRO A 45 17.10 -3.15 10.27
CA PRO A 45 16.20 -4.25 9.91
C PRO A 45 16.93 -5.31 9.07
N ILE A 46 17.82 -6.07 9.70
CA ILE A 46 18.55 -7.16 9.06
C ILE A 46 18.45 -8.45 9.86
N ASN A 47 18.26 -9.58 9.17
CA ASN A 47 18.17 -10.88 9.82
C ASN A 47 19.54 -11.33 10.36
N ASN A 48 20.62 -10.97 9.66
CA ASN A 48 22.00 -11.29 10.05
C ASN A 48 22.81 -10.02 10.25
N LYS A 49 23.35 -9.81 11.46
CA LYS A 49 24.14 -8.62 11.81
C LYS A 49 25.41 -8.44 10.97
N THR A 50 25.94 -9.53 10.42
CA THR A 50 27.18 -9.58 9.63
C THR A 50 27.03 -9.09 8.20
N ASN A 51 25.82 -9.06 7.65
CA ASN A 51 25.61 -8.72 6.25
C ASN A 51 25.49 -7.21 6.06
N PRO A 52 25.93 -6.62 4.94
CA PRO A 52 25.69 -5.22 4.59
C PRO A 52 24.24 -4.99 4.12
N LEU A 53 23.72 -3.77 4.29
CA LEU A 53 22.37 -3.38 3.86
C LEU A 53 22.54 -2.61 2.56
N VAL A 54 22.11 -3.20 1.45
CA VAL A 54 22.19 -2.54 0.15
C VAL A 54 21.01 -1.59 0.03
N VAL A 55 21.33 -0.32 -0.13
CA VAL A 55 20.35 0.74 -0.31
C VAL A 55 20.38 1.18 -1.77
N TYR A 56 19.23 1.09 -2.44
CA TYR A 56 19.08 1.59 -3.80
C TYR A 56 18.45 2.98 -3.76
N PHE A 57 19.23 3.96 -4.24
CA PHE A 57 18.74 5.31 -4.50
C PHE A 57 18.39 5.45 -5.97
N LYS A 58 17.15 5.86 -6.24
CA LYS A 58 16.71 6.24 -7.57
C LYS A 58 16.25 7.68 -7.53
N LEU A 59 16.86 8.50 -8.36
CA LEU A 59 16.48 9.90 -8.55
C LEU A 59 15.65 10.01 -9.81
N LYS A 60 14.48 10.63 -9.71
CA LYS A 60 13.66 10.99 -10.86
C LYS A 60 13.54 12.50 -10.90
N LEU A 61 14.23 13.12 -11.85
CA LEU A 61 14.05 14.54 -12.15
C LEU A 61 12.63 14.75 -12.68
N SER A 62 11.89 15.66 -12.04
CA SER A 62 10.56 16.05 -12.48
C SER A 62 10.66 17.15 -13.53
N GLN A 63 11.27 18.29 -13.17
CA GLN A 63 11.42 19.47 -14.03
C GLN A 63 12.62 20.32 -13.58
N LEU A 64 13.20 21.07 -14.51
CA LEU A 64 14.22 22.10 -14.25
C LEU A 64 13.51 23.45 -14.09
N LEU A 65 13.72 24.11 -12.95
CA LEU A 65 12.99 25.32 -12.59
C LEU A 65 13.74 26.58 -13.05
N ASP A 66 15.04 26.69 -12.72
CA ASP A 66 15.86 27.82 -13.12
C ASP A 66 17.37 27.49 -13.04
N VAL A 67 18.19 28.15 -13.86
CA VAL A 67 19.66 28.10 -13.80
C VAL A 67 20.20 29.52 -13.72
N HIS A 68 20.83 29.84 -12.59
CA HIS A 68 21.53 31.11 -12.39
C HIS A 68 23.02 30.94 -12.71
N GLU A 69 23.43 31.26 -13.92
CA GLU A 69 24.82 31.08 -14.39
C GLU A 69 25.84 31.94 -13.61
N LYS A 70 25.45 33.18 -13.28
CA LYS A 70 26.29 34.11 -12.49
C LYS A 70 26.58 33.59 -11.08
N ASN A 71 25.63 32.86 -10.49
CA ASN A 71 25.73 32.35 -9.13
C ASN A 71 26.02 30.84 -9.09
N GLN A 72 26.06 30.17 -10.24
CA GLN A 72 26.19 28.71 -10.42
C GLN A 72 25.17 27.89 -9.63
N ILE A 73 23.93 28.38 -9.51
CA ILE A 73 22.86 27.70 -8.80
C ILE A 73 21.86 27.16 -9.82
N MET A 74 21.57 25.86 -9.73
CA MET A 74 20.55 25.20 -10.54
C MET A 74 19.45 24.68 -9.63
N THR A 75 18.24 25.18 -9.82
CA THR A 75 17.06 24.80 -9.05
C THR A 75 16.27 23.77 -9.85
N THR A 76 16.13 22.55 -9.31
CA THR A 76 15.40 21.45 -9.96
C THR A 76 14.44 20.78 -8.99
N ASN A 77 13.29 20.33 -9.49
CA ASN A 77 12.37 19.51 -8.72
C ASN A 77 12.69 18.03 -8.97
N VAL A 78 13.13 17.32 -7.93
CA VAL A 78 13.57 15.92 -8.01
C VAL A 78 12.82 15.06 -7.00
N TRP A 79 12.39 13.89 -7.42
CA TRP A 79 11.87 12.84 -6.56
C TRP A 79 12.98 11.88 -6.15
N LEU A 80 13.25 11.78 -4.86
CA LEU A 80 14.14 10.76 -4.28
C LEU A 80 13.32 9.52 -3.93
N GLN A 81 13.61 8.41 -4.61
CA GLN A 81 13.07 7.10 -4.28
C GLN A 81 14.14 6.27 -3.59
N HIS A 82 13.85 5.86 -2.36
CA HIS A 82 14.70 4.99 -1.56
C HIS A 82 14.02 3.63 -1.42
N VAL A 83 14.63 2.57 -1.97
CA VAL A 83 14.12 1.21 -1.84
C VAL A 83 14.99 0.46 -0.86
N LEU A 84 14.43 0.17 0.33
CA LEU A 84 15.07 -0.65 1.34
C LEU A 84 14.55 -2.09 1.23
N ALA A 85 15.44 -3.06 1.03
CA ALA A 85 15.10 -4.47 1.15
C ALA A 85 15.04 -4.87 2.63
N ILE A 86 13.87 -4.71 3.27
CA ILE A 86 13.65 -5.12 4.67
C ILE A 86 13.47 -6.64 4.71
N SER A 87 14.46 -7.36 5.24
CA SER A 87 14.40 -8.83 5.35
C SER A 87 13.56 -9.33 6.55
N CYS A 88 13.18 -8.42 7.46
CA CYS A 88 12.53 -8.78 8.72
C CYS A 88 10.99 -8.90 8.63
N LEU A 89 10.35 -8.29 7.63
CA LEU A 89 8.93 -8.50 7.38
C LEU A 89 8.75 -9.72 6.47
N ASN A 90 8.20 -10.81 7.00
CA ASN A 90 7.82 -11.98 6.21
C ASN A 90 6.72 -11.60 5.20
N LEU A 91 7.13 -11.20 4.00
CA LEU A 91 6.31 -10.75 2.87
C LEU A 91 5.21 -11.75 2.44
N THR A 92 5.33 -13.02 2.82
CA THR A 92 4.38 -14.09 2.45
C THR A 92 3.01 -13.93 3.12
N LYS A 93 2.96 -13.41 4.36
CA LYS A 93 1.70 -13.05 5.04
C LYS A 93 1.08 -11.77 4.48
N PHE A 94 1.91 -10.86 3.97
CA PHE A 94 1.47 -9.62 3.34
C PHE A 94 0.82 -9.88 1.96
N ALA A 95 1.40 -10.78 1.15
CA ALA A 95 0.89 -11.09 -0.18
C ALA A 95 -0.52 -11.73 -0.17
N ALA A 96 -0.80 -12.62 0.79
CA ALA A 96 -2.11 -13.29 0.90
C ALA A 96 -3.23 -12.28 1.25
N ASN A 97 -2.97 -11.34 2.16
CA ASN A 97 -3.94 -10.31 2.52
C ASN A 97 -4.05 -9.20 1.46
N LEU A 98 -2.94 -8.87 0.78
CA LEU A 98 -2.95 -7.92 -0.33
C LEU A 98 -3.73 -8.46 -1.53
N PHE A 99 -3.69 -9.77 -1.80
CA PHE A 99 -4.49 -10.40 -2.88
C PHE A 99 -6.00 -10.25 -2.63
N CYS A 100 -6.47 -10.42 -1.39
CA CYS A 100 -7.85 -10.13 -0.99
C CYS A 100 -8.20 -8.63 -1.09
N TYR A 101 -7.28 -7.74 -0.72
CA TYR A 101 -7.48 -6.29 -0.83
C TYR A 101 -7.48 -5.79 -2.28
N PHE A 102 -6.65 -6.36 -3.15
CA PHE A 102 -6.62 -6.06 -4.57
C PHE A 102 -7.90 -6.54 -5.27
N LEU A 103 -8.40 -7.73 -4.93
CA LEU A 103 -9.73 -8.18 -5.35
C LEU A 103 -10.85 -7.24 -4.87
N ALA A 104 -10.75 -6.72 -3.64
CA ALA A 104 -11.70 -5.75 -3.10
C ALA A 104 -11.62 -4.36 -3.76
N LEU A 105 -10.42 -3.89 -4.12
CA LEU A 105 -10.19 -2.60 -4.77
C LEU A 105 -10.49 -2.62 -6.28
N MET A 106 -10.18 -3.71 -6.98
CA MET A 106 -10.53 -3.87 -8.40
C MET A 106 -12.06 -3.84 -8.62
N LYS A 107 -12.85 -4.17 -7.59
CA LYS A 107 -14.31 -4.01 -7.61
C LYS A 107 -14.78 -2.56 -7.35
N LYS A 108 -13.91 -1.70 -6.80
CA LYS A 108 -14.22 -0.30 -6.48
C LYS A 108 -13.90 0.68 -7.62
N SER A 109 -13.04 0.33 -8.58
CA SER A 109 -12.78 1.22 -9.73
C SER A 109 -13.87 1.21 -10.81
N SER A 110 -14.79 0.24 -10.80
CA SER A 110 -15.90 0.19 -11.77
C SER A 110 -17.16 0.97 -11.35
N ILE A 111 -17.23 1.50 -10.12
CA ILE A 111 -18.42 2.22 -9.60
C ILE A 111 -18.14 3.72 -9.40
N LYS A 112 -17.16 4.29 -10.12
CA LYS A 112 -16.87 5.74 -10.05
C LYS A 112 -16.76 6.43 -11.41
N GLN A 113 -17.53 5.96 -12.39
CA GLN A 113 -17.86 6.70 -13.61
C GLN A 113 -19.37 6.64 -13.87
N ASN A 114 -20.14 7.35 -13.03
CA ASN A 114 -21.35 8.10 -13.40
C ASN A 114 -21.79 8.93 -12.20
#